data_AF-A0AAP5BLX6-F1
#
_entry.id   AF-A0AAP5BLX6-F1
#
_cell.length_a   1.000
_cell.length_b   1.000
_cell.length_c   1.000
_cell.angle_alpha   90.00
_cell.angle_beta   90.00
_cell.angle_gamma   90.00
#
_symmetry.space_group_name_H-M   'P 1'
#
loop_
_entity.id
_entity.type
_entity.pdbx_description
1 polymer ?
#
loop_
_entity_poly.entity_id
_entity_poly.type
_entity_poly.pdbx_seq_one_letter_code
_entity_poly.pdbx_strand_id
1 'polypeptide(L)' 'MAEDVTPDILAAAKGLGGGFPIGACLATEAVGSVMQPGTHASTFCGNPLATAVASEVLDIINAPAFLER' A
#
# COMPACT_ATOMS: atom_id res chain seq x y z
N MET A 1 -13.01 -4.74 -8.90
CA MET A 1 -12.82 -6.12 -8.44
C MET A 1 -14.18 -6.79 -8.55
N ALA A 2 -14.28 -8.08 -8.87
CA ALA A 2 -15.56 -8.76 -8.69
C ALA A 2 -15.95 -8.58 -7.21
N GLU A 3 -17.20 -8.19 -6.94
CA GLU A 3 -17.62 -7.50 -5.71
C GLU A 3 -17.43 -8.30 -4.40
N ASP A 4 -16.96 -9.55 -4.48
CA ASP A 4 -16.68 -10.44 -3.34
C ASP A 4 -15.32 -11.17 -3.40
N VAL A 5 -14.32 -10.63 -4.12
CA VAL A 5 -12.97 -11.25 -4.17
C VAL A 5 -12.07 -10.65 -3.10
N THR A 6 -11.66 -11.49 -2.14
CA THR A 6 -10.61 -11.14 -1.16
C THR A 6 -9.29 -11.81 -1.58
N PRO A 7 -8.31 -11.05 -2.07
CA PRO A 7 -7.03 -11.61 -2.49
C PRO A 7 -6.14 -11.94 -1.29
N ASP A 8 -5.37 -13.02 -1.39
CA ASP A 8 -4.33 -13.34 -0.40
C ASP A 8 -3.12 -12.39 -0.47
N ILE A 9 -2.85 -11.84 -1.65
CA ILE A 9 -1.79 -10.86 -1.92
C ILE A 9 -2.34 -9.74 -2.79
N LEU A 10 -2.09 -8.48 -2.39
CA LEU A 10 -2.41 -7.29 -3.17
C LEU A 10 -1.19 -6.37 -3.29
N ALA A 11 -0.80 -6.03 -4.52
CA ALA A 11 0.23 -5.03 -4.79
C ALA A 11 -0.39 -3.67 -5.07
N ALA A 12 0.06 -2.64 -4.35
CA ALA A 12 -0.37 -1.25 -4.51
C ALA A 12 0.84 -0.33 -4.76
N ALA A 13 0.67 0.69 -5.59
CA ALA A 13 1.69 1.70 -5.91
C ALA A 13 0.98 2.90 -6.59
N LYS A 14 1.64 3.59 -7.53
CA LYS A 14 1.08 4.68 -8.35
C LYS A 14 0.35 5.72 -7.50
N GLY A 15 -0.99 5.68 -7.47
CA GLY A 15 -1.84 6.59 -6.71
C GLY A 15 -1.49 6.64 -5.23
N LEU A 16 -0.99 5.54 -4.65
CA LEU A 16 -0.54 5.48 -3.24
C LEU A 16 0.47 6.58 -2.89
N GLY A 17 1.33 6.97 -3.83
CA GLY A 17 2.36 7.97 -3.59
C GLY A 17 2.03 9.37 -4.08
N GLY A 18 0.88 9.59 -4.73
CA GLY A 18 0.54 10.90 -5.31
C GLY A 18 1.61 11.45 -6.27
N GLY A 19 2.44 10.59 -6.87
CA GLY A 19 3.59 10.98 -7.69
C GLY A 19 4.96 10.79 -7.02
N PHE A 20 5.03 10.57 -5.71
CA PHE A 20 6.26 10.19 -5.01
C PHE A 20 6.47 8.66 -5.00
N PRO A 21 7.70 8.13 -5.11
CA PRO A 21 7.93 6.68 -5.18
C PRO A 21 7.58 5.95 -3.88
N ILE A 22 6.51 5.16 -3.91
CA ILE A 22 6.15 4.19 -2.87
C ILE A 22 5.32 3.04 -3.48
N GLY A 23 5.48 1.84 -2.92
CA GLY A 23 4.61 0.70 -3.17
C GLY A 23 4.41 -0.11 -1.89
N ALA A 24 3.36 -0.92 -1.87
CA ALA A 24 3.00 -1.80 -0.77
C ALA A 24 2.62 -3.18 -1.31
N CYS A 25 3.10 -4.22 -0.62
CA CYS A 25 2.64 -5.60 -0.78
C CYS A 25 1.83 -5.95 0.47
N LEU A 26 0.51 -6.04 0.32
CA LEU A 26 -0.40 -6.46 1.37
C LEU A 26 -0.59 -7.97 1.25
N ALA A 27 -0.49 -8.69 2.36
CA ALA A 27 -0.70 -10.13 2.37
C ALA A 27 -1.56 -10.52 3.58
N THR A 28 -2.35 -11.58 3.46
CA THR A 28 -3.01 -12.23 4.59
C THR A 28 -1.95 -12.77 5.55
N GLU A 29 -2.29 -12.91 6.84
CA GLU A 29 -1.33 -13.41 7.84
C GLU A 29 -0.75 -14.79 7.47
N ALA A 30 -1.61 -15.69 6.98
CA ALA A 30 -1.21 -17.02 6.53
C ALA A 30 -0.09 -16.97 5.48
N VAL A 31 -0.23 -16.10 4.47
CA VAL A 31 0.74 -15.96 3.38
C VAL A 31 1.92 -15.06 3.77
N GLY A 32 1.67 -13.98 4.51
CA GLY A 32 2.68 -13.03 4.99
C GLY A 32 3.65 -13.64 6.00
N SER A 33 3.28 -14.72 6.68
CA SER A 33 4.13 -15.43 7.65
C SER A 33 5.48 -15.88 7.08
N VAL A 34 5.60 -16.04 5.76
CA VAL A 34 6.86 -16.43 5.10
C VAL A 34 7.77 -15.23 4.81
N MET A 35 7.29 -13.99 4.94
CA MET A 35 8.09 -12.77 4.80
C MET A 35 8.91 -12.53 6.07
N GLN A 36 10.08 -13.15 6.11
CA GLN A 36 11.01 -13.06 7.22
C GLN A 36 12.01 -11.91 7.02
N PRO A 37 12.69 -11.44 8.08
CA PRO A 37 13.74 -10.43 7.95
C PRO A 37 14.77 -10.81 6.87
N GLY A 38 14.95 -9.95 5.88
CA GLY A 38 15.90 -10.14 4.77
C GLY A 38 15.33 -10.84 3.52
N THR A 39 14.09 -11.37 3.54
CA THR A 39 13.52 -12.03 2.35
C THR A 39 12.96 -11.06 1.32
N HIS A 40 12.54 -9.88 1.78
CA HIS A 40 11.99 -8.82 0.93
C HIS A 40 12.37 -7.46 1.52
N ALA A 41 13.38 -6.83 0.94
CA ALA A 41 13.87 -5.53 1.37
C ALA A 41 14.42 -4.74 0.17
N SER A 42 14.47 -3.42 0.33
CA SER A 42 15.10 -2.49 -0.61
C SER A 42 15.59 -1.29 0.18
N THR A 43 16.70 -0.69 -0.25
CA THR A 43 17.38 0.41 0.45
C THR A 43 16.46 1.61 0.74
N PHE A 44 15.53 1.92 -0.17
CA PHE A 44 14.66 3.09 -0.07
C PHE A 44 13.19 2.77 0.27
N CYS A 45 12.83 1.49 0.43
CA CYS A 45 11.45 1.11 0.73
C CYS A 45 11.03 1.60 2.13
N GLY A 46 9.80 2.11 2.24
CA GLY A 46 9.21 2.54 3.51
C GLY A 46 9.93 3.69 4.21
N ASN A 47 10.77 4.45 3.50
CA ASN A 47 11.48 5.58 4.08
C ASN A 47 10.50 6.64 4.64
N PRO A 48 10.89 7.43 5.65
CA PRO A 48 9.97 8.32 6.35
C PRO A 48 9.24 9.34 5.46
N LEU A 49 9.91 9.86 4.43
CA LEU A 49 9.31 10.81 3.50
C LEU A 49 8.24 10.12 2.63
N ALA A 50 8.55 8.96 2.05
CA ALA A 50 7.60 8.19 1.27
C ALA A 50 6.35 7.84 2.09
N THR A 51 6.55 7.39 3.33
CA THR A 51 5.47 7.01 4.25
C THR A 51 4.60 8.21 4.64
N ALA A 52 5.21 9.38 4.91
CA ALA A 52 4.46 10.60 5.21
C ALA A 52 3.60 11.07 4.03
N VAL A 53 4.15 11.05 2.82
CA VAL A 53 3.40 11.38 1.59
C VAL A 53 2.24 10.41 1.39
N ALA A 54 2.49 9.10 1.52
CA ALA A 54 1.45 8.09 1.36
C ALA A 54 0.33 8.20 2.39
N SER A 55 0.65 8.54 3.64
CA SER A 55 -0.34 8.76 4.70
C SER A 55 -1.28 9.91 4.32
N GLU A 56 -0.73 11.07 3.95
CA GLU A 56 -1.53 12.24 3.56
C GLU A 56 -2.39 11.95 2.32
N VAL A 57 -1.84 11.24 1.34
CA VAL A 57 -2.60 10.80 0.16
C VAL A 57 -3.78 9.91 0.54
N LEU A 58 -3.58 8.97 1.46
CA LEU A 58 -4.66 8.10 1.95
C LEU A 58 -5.70 8.91 2.75
N ASP A 59 -5.29 9.89 3.55
CA ASP A 59 -6.22 10.76 4.28
C ASP A 59 -7.11 11.58 3.32
N ILE A 60 -6.53 12.11 2.25
CA ILE A 60 -7.28 12.81 1.18
C ILE A 60 -8.26 11.85 0.48
N ILE A 61 -7.82 10.64 0.13
CA ILE A 61 -8.67 9.65 -0.55
C ILE A 61 -9.82 9.19 0.35
N ASN A 62 -9.58 9.06 1.66
CA ASN A 62 -10.57 8.64 2.64
C ASN A 62 -11.58 9.75 3.01
N ALA A 63 -11.41 10.97 2.50
CA ALA A 63 -12.41 12.02 2.67
C ALA A 63 -13.73 11.62 1.97
N PRO A 64 -14.91 11.74 2.62
CA PRO A 64 -16.18 11.23 2.08
C PRO A 64 -16.47 11.70 0.65
N ALA A 65 -16.27 12.98 0.38
CA ALA A 65 -16.54 13.59 -0.92
C ALA A 65 -15.58 13.15 -2.04
N PHE A 66 -14.42 12.55 -1.73
CA PHE A 66 -13.41 12.22 -2.72
C PHE A 66 -13.88 11.09 -3.66
N LEU A 67 -14.59 10.10 -3.12
CA LEU A 67 -15.06 8.91 -3.85
C LEU A 67 -16.52 9.00 -4.31
N GLU A 68 -17.22 10.12 -4.07
CA GLU A 68 -18.64 10.33 -4.39
C GLU A 68 -18.92 10.54 -5.90
N ARG A 69 -18.10 9.99 -6.79
CA ARG A 69 -18.24 10.13 -8.25
C ARG A 69 -18.36 8.80 -8.97
#